data_AF-A0A7Y4IJE6-F1
#
_entry.id   AF-A0A7Y4IJE6-F1
#
_cell.length_a   1.000
_cell.length_b   1.000
_cell.length_c   1.000
_cell.angle_alpha   90.00
_cell.angle_beta   90.00
_cell.angle_gamma   90.00
#
_symmetry.space_group_name_H-M   'P 1'
#
loop_
_entity.id
_entity.type
_entity.pdbx_description
1 polymer ?
#
loop_
_entity_poly.entity_id
_entity_poly.type
_entity_poly.pdbx_seq_one_letter_code
_entity_poly.pdbx_strand_id
1 'polypeptide(L)'
;MTTRACLRSLSLSLALLLAGPAGSVSAAPKATAPKVTISDIQAQVYDRQQGAIVATDAASDPYGMNVDAFIVVKLQGTYEGDAPLKLTLLVSAPKESSEAAGDRPAWKATQMRELVALAENGVTQVPFILPYHCASKVKVTAILTGSGLKASKTLNTSFPCAE
;
A
#
# COMPACT_ATOMS: atom_id res chain seq x y z
N MET A 1 52.33 19.75 -60.37
CA MET A 1 51.18 18.98 -60.87
C MET A 1 49.95 19.50 -60.13
N THR A 2 49.23 20.48 -60.68
CA THR A 2 47.97 20.35 -61.50
C THR A 2 46.84 19.74 -60.67
N THR A 3 45.65 20.33 -60.46
CA THR A 3 44.97 21.53 -60.98
C THR A 3 43.73 21.77 -60.10
N ARG A 4 43.30 23.02 -59.92
CA ARG A 4 41.96 23.38 -59.42
C ARG A 4 40.89 22.88 -60.41
N ALA A 5 39.79 22.34 -59.91
CA ALA A 5 38.55 22.18 -60.68
C ALA A 5 37.36 22.67 -59.85
N CYS A 6 36.78 23.76 -60.32
CA CYS A 6 35.52 24.36 -59.91
C CYS A 6 34.50 23.97 -60.99
N LEU A 7 33.40 23.30 -60.63
CA LEU A 7 32.23 23.04 -61.48
C LEU A 7 31.01 23.07 -60.54
N ARG A 8 30.37 24.23 -60.41
CA ARG A 8 29.15 24.66 -61.12
C ARG A 8 27.90 23.84 -60.76
N SER A 9 26.98 24.58 -60.14
CA SER A 9 25.58 24.29 -59.88
C SER A 9 24.86 23.64 -61.06
N LEU A 10 24.13 22.57 -60.78
CA LEU A 10 23.06 22.05 -61.62
C LEU A 10 21.79 22.03 -60.78
N SER A 11 21.04 23.11 -60.89
CA SER A 11 19.66 23.22 -60.45
C SER A 11 18.81 22.28 -61.30
N LEU A 12 18.24 21.24 -60.70
CA LEU A 12 17.06 20.58 -61.23
C LEU A 12 15.93 20.68 -60.20
N SER A 13 15.12 21.71 -60.37
CA SER A 13 13.73 21.72 -59.95
C SER A 13 13.00 20.67 -60.77
N LEU A 14 12.29 19.72 -60.15
CA LEU A 14 10.91 19.34 -60.47
C LEU A 14 10.47 18.12 -59.64
N ALA A 15 9.45 18.30 -58.80
CA ALA A 15 8.22 17.49 -58.73
C ALA A 15 7.65 17.50 -57.31
N LEU A 16 6.56 18.25 -57.15
CA LEU A 16 5.58 18.05 -56.09
C LEU A 16 5.12 16.58 -56.09
N LEU A 17 5.23 15.90 -54.95
CA LEU A 17 4.27 14.88 -54.56
C LEU A 17 3.65 15.27 -53.22
N LEU A 18 2.43 15.80 -53.31
CA LEU A 18 1.45 15.79 -52.23
C LEU A 18 1.01 14.34 -52.01
N ALA A 19 1.17 13.82 -50.79
CA ALA A 19 0.15 13.08 -50.02
C ALA A 19 0.78 12.18 -48.94
N GLY A 20 0.34 12.39 -47.68
CA GLY A 20 0.39 11.37 -46.63
C GLY A 20 1.01 11.84 -45.31
N PRO A 21 0.23 12.35 -44.35
CA PRO A 21 0.69 12.47 -42.97
C PRO A 21 0.55 11.08 -42.32
N ALA A 22 1.60 10.29 -42.35
CA ALA A 22 1.70 9.09 -41.52
C ALA A 22 3.01 9.15 -40.74
N GLY A 23 3.13 10.21 -39.92
CA GLY A 23 4.08 10.21 -38.83
C GLY A 23 3.76 8.99 -37.96
N SER A 24 4.60 7.97 -38.04
CA SER A 24 4.59 6.84 -37.12
C SER A 24 4.98 7.38 -35.75
N VAL A 25 4.00 7.90 -35.03
CA VAL A 25 4.07 8.11 -33.58
C VAL A 25 4.24 6.71 -33.00
N SER A 26 5.49 6.33 -32.79
CA SER A 26 5.85 5.25 -31.88
C SER A 26 5.32 5.68 -30.53
N ALA A 27 4.10 5.23 -30.20
CA ALA A 27 3.52 5.42 -28.89
C ALA A 27 4.47 4.73 -27.92
N ALA A 28 5.25 5.54 -27.18
CA ALA A 28 6.05 5.06 -26.07
C ALA A 28 5.15 4.16 -25.21
N PRO A 29 5.61 2.95 -24.81
CA PRO A 29 4.78 2.05 -24.06
C PRO A 29 4.27 2.80 -22.83
N LYS A 30 2.94 2.97 -22.77
CA LYS A 30 2.25 3.58 -21.65
C LYS A 30 2.70 2.80 -20.41
N ALA A 31 3.49 3.43 -19.55
CA ALA A 31 3.99 2.81 -18.33
C ALA A 31 2.81 2.11 -17.65
N THR A 32 2.89 0.78 -17.55
CA THR A 32 1.78 0.01 -17.02
C THR A 32 1.64 0.42 -15.56
N ALA A 33 0.48 0.95 -15.19
CA ALA A 33 0.24 1.41 -13.83
C ALA A 33 0.61 0.29 -12.85
N PRO A 34 1.34 0.58 -11.75
CA PRO A 34 1.78 -0.44 -10.82
C PRO A 34 0.59 -1.25 -10.31
N LYS A 35 0.64 -2.57 -10.45
CA LYS A 35 -0.45 -3.47 -10.04
C LYS A 35 -0.29 -3.87 -8.58
N VAL A 36 -0.37 -2.89 -7.68
CA VAL A 36 -0.33 -3.15 -6.23
C VAL A 36 -1.75 -3.13 -5.67
N THR A 37 -2.08 -4.14 -4.88
CA THR A 37 -3.37 -4.26 -4.20
C THR A 37 -3.18 -4.62 -2.73
N ILE A 38 -4.16 -4.28 -1.89
CA ILE A 38 -4.22 -4.76 -0.50
C ILE A 38 -4.91 -6.12 -0.53
N SER A 39 -4.14 -7.20 -0.46
CA SER A 39 -4.66 -8.57 -0.58
C SER A 39 -5.32 -9.03 0.71
N ASP A 40 -4.81 -8.66 1.88
CA ASP A 40 -5.35 -9.08 3.16
C ASP A 40 -5.02 -8.12 4.31
N ILE A 41 -5.81 -8.21 5.39
CA ILE A 41 -5.53 -7.57 6.67
C ILE A 41 -5.71 -8.64 7.75
N GLN A 42 -4.71 -8.81 8.60
CA GLN A 42 -4.75 -9.78 9.69
C GLN A 42 -4.63 -9.05 11.02
N ALA A 43 -5.48 -9.39 11.97
CA ALA A 43 -5.45 -8.88 13.33
C ALA A 43 -5.10 -10.02 14.28
N GLN A 44 -4.07 -9.81 15.09
CA GLN A 44 -3.52 -10.71 16.09
C GLN A 44 -3.09 -9.86 17.29
N VAL A 45 -2.46 -10.47 18.27
CA VAL A 45 -1.84 -9.73 19.38
C VAL A 45 -0.38 -10.12 19.54
N TYR A 46 0.44 -9.17 19.94
CA TYR A 46 1.78 -9.44 20.44
C TYR A 46 1.69 -9.59 21.95
N ASP A 47 1.84 -10.83 22.43
CA ASP A 47 1.90 -11.14 23.85
C ASP A 47 3.33 -10.89 24.35
N ARG A 48 3.49 -9.88 25.19
CA ARG A 48 4.77 -9.45 25.74
C ARG A 48 5.33 -10.44 26.77
N GLN A 49 4.48 -11.21 27.45
CA GLN A 49 4.94 -12.23 28.40
C GLN A 49 5.54 -13.42 27.66
N GLN A 50 4.89 -13.85 26.58
CA GLN A 50 5.39 -14.93 25.73
C GLN A 50 6.47 -14.45 24.75
N GLY A 51 6.55 -13.14 24.50
CA GLY A 51 7.42 -12.55 23.48
C GLY A 51 7.04 -12.96 22.06
N ALA A 52 5.77 -13.27 21.81
CA ALA A 52 5.29 -13.93 20.60
C ALA A 52 4.02 -13.27 20.03
N ILE A 53 3.83 -13.42 18.72
CA ILE A 53 2.57 -13.05 18.08
C ILE A 53 1.63 -14.26 18.17
N VAL A 54 0.46 -14.06 18.73
CA VAL A 54 -0.53 -15.11 18.97
C VAL A 54 -1.91 -14.68 18.46
N ALA A 55 -2.77 -15.66 18.20
CA ALA A 55 -4.18 -15.38 17.99
C ALA A 55 -4.76 -14.70 19.24
N THR A 56 -5.72 -13.81 19.04
CA THR A 56 -6.26 -12.97 20.12
C THR A 56 -6.86 -13.79 21.28
N ASP A 57 -7.42 -14.95 20.99
CA ASP A 57 -8.00 -15.91 21.95
C ASP A 57 -6.96 -16.80 22.65
N ALA A 58 -5.71 -16.80 22.18
CA ALA A 58 -4.60 -17.59 22.73
C ALA A 58 -3.64 -16.76 23.61
N ALA A 59 -3.90 -15.47 23.79
CA ALA A 59 -3.07 -14.59 24.61
C ALA A 59 -3.16 -14.95 26.10
N SER A 60 -2.04 -14.91 26.81
CA SER A 60 -2.00 -15.22 28.26
C SER A 60 -2.72 -14.18 29.11
N ASP A 61 -2.74 -12.93 28.66
CA ASP A 61 -3.37 -11.78 29.33
C ASP A 61 -4.03 -10.88 28.27
N PRO A 62 -5.26 -11.19 27.82
CA PRO A 62 -5.96 -10.41 26.81
C PRO A 62 -6.43 -9.04 27.34
N TYR A 63 -6.05 -8.65 28.56
CA TYR A 63 -6.58 -7.48 29.28
C TYR A 63 -5.77 -6.19 29.05
N GLY A 64 -4.89 -6.19 28.06
CA GLY A 64 -4.24 -4.97 27.56
C GLY A 64 -3.01 -4.50 28.33
N MET A 65 -2.65 -5.11 29.47
CA MET A 65 -1.43 -4.73 30.19
C MET A 65 -0.16 -5.33 29.57
N ASN A 66 -0.28 -6.54 29.03
CA ASN A 66 0.85 -7.27 28.44
C ASN A 66 0.66 -7.65 26.97
N VAL A 67 -0.36 -7.08 26.31
CA VAL A 67 -0.62 -7.33 24.90
C VAL A 67 -0.64 -6.02 24.12
N ASP A 68 -0.09 -6.06 22.91
CA ASP A 68 -0.29 -5.02 21.90
C ASP A 68 -1.14 -5.59 20.76
N ALA A 69 -1.98 -4.76 20.17
CA ALA A 69 -2.65 -5.13 18.93
C ALA A 69 -1.62 -5.20 17.80
N PHE A 70 -1.51 -6.37 17.17
CA PHE A 70 -0.59 -6.63 16.08
C PHE A 70 -1.39 -6.81 14.78
N ILE A 71 -1.23 -5.86 13.86
CA ILE A 71 -1.98 -5.85 12.60
C ILE A 71 -1.01 -5.96 11.44
N VAL A 72 -1.23 -6.94 10.56
CA VAL A 72 -0.44 -7.11 9.33
C VAL A 72 -1.31 -6.78 8.13
N VAL A 73 -0.85 -5.81 7.34
CA VAL A 73 -1.44 -5.55 6.02
C VAL A 73 -0.61 -6.28 4.98
N LYS A 74 -1.25 -7.15 4.19
CA LYS A 74 -0.61 -7.85 3.08
C LYS A 74 -0.87 -7.11 1.79
N LEU A 75 0.19 -6.79 1.07
CA LEU A 75 0.16 -6.18 -0.24
C LEU A 75 0.55 -7.22 -1.28
N GLN A 76 -0.22 -7.30 -2.37
CA GLN A 76 0.09 -8.15 -3.52
C GLN A 76 0.48 -7.27 -4.71
N GLY A 77 1.60 -7.60 -5.34
CA GLY A 77 2.14 -6.91 -6.51
C GLY A 77 3.60 -6.51 -6.31
N THR A 78 4.18 -5.94 -7.36
CA THR A 78 5.53 -5.37 -7.35
C THR A 78 5.44 -3.86 -7.52
N TYR A 79 6.40 -3.16 -6.93
CA TYR A 79 6.52 -1.72 -7.06
C TYR A 79 7.98 -1.31 -6.89
N GLU A 80 8.51 -0.68 -7.94
CA GLU A 80 9.76 0.07 -7.92
C GLU A 80 9.46 1.39 -8.62
N GLY A 81 9.28 2.45 -7.85
CA GLY A 81 8.97 3.77 -8.38
C GLY A 81 9.66 4.86 -7.58
N ASP A 82 9.87 6.00 -8.22
CA ASP A 82 10.67 7.10 -7.68
C ASP A 82 10.04 7.81 -6.47
N ALA A 83 8.73 7.61 -6.23
CA ALA A 83 8.00 8.24 -5.15
C ALA A 83 7.35 7.19 -4.24
N PRO A 84 7.54 7.21 -2.91
CA PRO A 84 7.06 6.14 -2.04
C PRO A 84 5.53 6.00 -2.08
N LEU A 85 5.05 4.76 -2.01
CA LEU A 85 3.65 4.49 -1.69
C LEU A 85 3.41 4.77 -0.20
N LYS A 86 2.22 5.30 0.12
CA LYS A 86 1.79 5.56 1.49
C LYS A 86 0.72 4.56 1.88
N LEU A 87 1.02 3.73 2.87
CA LEU A 87 0.08 2.82 3.51
C LEU A 87 -0.35 3.40 4.86
N THR A 88 -1.62 3.77 4.96
CA THR A 88 -2.24 4.25 6.19
C THR A 88 -3.12 3.18 6.79
N LEU A 89 -2.91 2.87 8.07
CA LEU A 89 -3.76 2.03 8.89
C LEU A 89 -4.62 2.90 9.80
N LEU A 90 -5.94 2.71 9.75
CA LEU A 90 -6.92 3.32 10.63
C LEU A 90 -7.59 2.22 11.44
N VAL A 91 -7.58 2.35 12.76
CA VAL A 91 -8.28 1.44 13.67
C VAL A 91 -9.31 2.25 14.44
N SER A 92 -10.54 1.74 14.50
CA SER A 92 -11.62 2.40 15.25
C SER A 92 -12.56 1.41 15.90
N ALA A 93 -13.02 1.74 17.10
CA ALA A 93 -14.11 1.07 17.81
C ALA A 93 -14.99 2.11 18.52
N PRO A 94 -16.32 1.90 18.60
CA PRO A 94 -17.20 2.80 19.34
C PRO A 94 -16.94 2.71 20.85
N LYS A 95 -17.48 3.67 21.61
CA LYS A 95 -17.61 3.50 23.06
C LYS A 95 -18.55 2.31 23.31
N GLU A 96 -18.19 1.42 24.23
CA GLU A 96 -18.99 0.26 24.61
C GLU A 96 -19.15 0.22 26.13
N SER A 97 -20.21 -0.42 26.63
CA SER A 97 -20.42 -0.68 28.05
C SER A 97 -21.08 -2.04 28.19
N SER A 98 -20.65 -2.83 29.16
CA SER A 98 -21.27 -4.12 29.50
C SER A 98 -21.21 -4.37 31.01
N GLU A 99 -22.08 -5.25 31.51
CA GLU A 99 -22.13 -5.59 32.93
C GLU A 99 -20.82 -6.23 33.42
N ALA A 100 -20.19 -7.10 32.62
CA ALA A 100 -18.97 -7.82 32.99
C ALA A 100 -17.69 -6.97 32.85
N ALA A 101 -17.54 -6.25 31.74
CA ALA A 101 -16.29 -5.53 31.41
C ALA A 101 -16.36 -4.02 31.68
N GLY A 102 -17.52 -3.50 32.12
CA GLY A 102 -17.72 -2.08 32.40
C GLY A 102 -17.65 -1.18 31.18
N ASP A 103 -17.47 0.11 31.45
CA ASP A 103 -17.35 1.18 30.46
C ASP A 103 -16.00 1.15 29.74
N ARG A 104 -16.03 1.05 28.41
CA ARG A 104 -14.86 0.98 27.53
C ARG A 104 -14.85 2.19 26.59
N PRO A 105 -13.76 2.96 26.56
CA PRO A 105 -13.69 4.15 25.72
C PRO A 105 -13.70 3.79 24.24
N ALA A 106 -14.10 4.75 23.40
CA ALA A 106 -13.93 4.60 21.96
C ALA A 106 -12.45 4.47 21.61
N TRP A 107 -12.12 3.57 20.69
CA TRP A 107 -10.78 3.43 20.16
C TRP A 107 -10.67 4.20 18.84
N LYS A 108 -9.64 5.01 18.67
CA LYS A 108 -9.27 5.61 17.39
C LYS A 108 -7.76 5.73 17.28
N ALA A 109 -7.17 5.05 16.30
CA ALA A 109 -5.74 5.12 16.02
C ALA A 109 -5.47 5.22 14.52
N THR A 110 -4.43 5.97 14.18
CA THR A 110 -3.93 6.12 12.81
C THR A 110 -2.43 5.92 12.80
N GLN A 111 -1.92 5.07 11.92
CA GLN A 111 -0.49 4.94 11.65
C GLN A 111 -0.24 4.97 10.15
N MET A 112 0.91 5.50 9.74
CA MET A 112 1.31 5.59 8.34
C MET A 112 2.68 4.94 8.15
N ARG A 113 2.86 4.24 7.03
CA ARG A 113 4.14 3.69 6.56
C ARG A 113 4.37 4.16 5.14
N GLU A 114 5.60 4.59 4.86
CA GLU A 114 6.06 4.86 3.50
C GLU A 114 6.76 3.61 2.97
N LEU A 115 6.42 3.21 1.76
CA LEU A 115 6.91 2.00 1.11
C LEU A 115 7.64 2.42 -0.17
N VAL A 116 8.97 2.36 -0.11
CA VAL A 116 9.84 2.76 -1.23
C VAL A 116 9.98 1.66 -2.28
N ALA A 117 9.84 0.40 -1.86
CA ALA A 117 9.83 -0.78 -2.73
C ALA A 117 8.96 -1.87 -2.11
N LEU A 118 8.48 -2.79 -2.94
CA LEU A 118 7.78 -4.00 -2.52
C LEU A 118 8.61 -5.24 -2.86
N ALA A 119 8.40 -6.31 -2.09
CA ALA A 119 9.13 -7.56 -2.29
C ALA A 119 8.96 -8.12 -3.72
N GLU A 120 10.06 -8.62 -4.29
CA GLU A 120 10.12 -9.13 -5.67
C GLU A 120 9.22 -10.35 -5.90
N ASN A 121 8.98 -11.15 -4.86
CA ASN A 121 8.08 -12.31 -4.88
C ASN A 121 6.58 -11.92 -4.93
N GLY A 122 6.27 -10.62 -4.92
CA GLY A 122 4.93 -10.10 -5.10
C GLY A 122 4.06 -10.09 -3.85
N VAL A 123 4.55 -10.49 -2.67
CA VAL A 123 3.81 -10.36 -1.40
C VAL A 123 4.65 -9.61 -0.38
N THR A 124 4.19 -8.43 0.02
CA THR A 124 4.82 -7.64 1.09
C THR A 124 3.91 -7.63 2.31
N GLN A 125 4.47 -7.94 3.48
CA GLN A 125 3.77 -7.85 4.76
C GLN A 125 4.22 -6.60 5.50
N VAL A 126 3.29 -5.72 5.84
CA VAL A 126 3.58 -4.48 6.56
C VAL A 126 2.96 -4.57 7.97
N PRO A 127 3.77 -4.74 9.02
CA PRO A 127 3.28 -4.85 10.38
C PRO A 127 3.01 -3.47 11.02
N PHE A 128 2.00 -3.43 11.87
CA PHE A 128 1.61 -2.31 12.70
C PHE A 128 1.41 -2.81 14.13
N ILE A 129 1.97 -2.09 15.09
CA ILE A 129 1.83 -2.36 16.52
C ILE A 129 1.13 -1.16 17.13
N LEU A 130 0.05 -1.42 17.85
CA LEU A 130 -0.82 -0.41 18.46
C LEU A 130 -1.10 -0.79 19.90
N PRO A 131 -1.33 0.20 20.80
CA PRO A 131 -1.86 -0.10 22.12
C PRO A 131 -3.15 -0.90 22.01
N TYR A 132 -3.26 -1.97 22.80
CA TYR A 132 -4.45 -2.81 22.84
C TYR A 132 -5.59 -2.09 23.56
N HIS A 133 -6.75 -2.00 22.93
CA HIS A 133 -8.00 -1.60 23.56
C HIS A 133 -9.05 -2.67 23.29
N CYS A 134 -9.62 -3.24 24.36
CA CYS A 134 -10.64 -4.26 24.18
C CYS A 134 -11.97 -3.64 23.69
N ALA A 135 -12.55 -4.22 22.66
CA ALA A 135 -13.82 -3.84 22.07
C ALA A 135 -14.41 -5.02 21.27
N SER A 136 -15.74 -5.18 21.35
CA SER A 136 -16.45 -6.24 20.64
C SER A 136 -16.54 -5.97 19.14
N LYS A 137 -16.46 -4.69 18.71
CA LYS A 137 -16.54 -4.28 17.31
C LYS A 137 -15.39 -3.34 16.95
N VAL A 138 -14.37 -3.87 16.31
CA VAL A 138 -13.22 -3.12 15.81
C VAL A 138 -13.21 -3.11 14.29
N LYS A 139 -13.09 -1.92 13.71
CA LYS A 139 -12.93 -1.70 12.29
C LYS A 139 -11.48 -1.31 12.00
N VAL A 140 -10.79 -2.14 11.22
CA VAL A 140 -9.43 -1.91 10.76
C VAL A 140 -9.47 -1.59 9.27
N THR A 141 -9.06 -0.38 8.88
CA THR A 141 -9.05 0.07 7.48
C THR A 141 -7.61 0.36 7.04
N ALA A 142 -7.15 -0.34 6.01
CA ALA A 142 -5.90 -0.04 5.34
C ALA A 142 -6.17 0.76 4.06
N ILE A 143 -5.40 1.81 3.83
CA ILE A 143 -5.50 2.67 2.65
C ILE A 143 -4.11 2.80 2.03
N LEU A 144 -3.97 2.42 0.76
CA LEU A 144 -2.74 2.55 -0.02
C LEU A 144 -2.91 3.65 -1.06
N THR A 145 -1.98 4.61 -1.08
CA THR A 145 -1.97 5.72 -2.04
C THR A 145 -0.56 5.97 -2.59
N GLY A 146 -0.45 6.60 -3.76
CA GLY A 146 0.85 6.98 -4.37
C GLY A 146 0.96 6.53 -5.83
N SER A 147 1.72 7.25 -6.66
CA SER A 147 1.93 6.94 -8.08
C SER A 147 0.64 6.62 -8.87
N GLY A 148 -0.44 7.38 -8.61
CA GLY A 148 -1.75 7.17 -9.24
C GLY A 148 -2.57 5.99 -8.67
N LEU A 149 -2.04 5.24 -7.70
CA LEU A 149 -2.77 4.22 -6.96
C LEU A 149 -3.61 4.82 -5.86
N LYS A 150 -4.82 4.25 -5.70
CA LYS A 150 -5.68 4.44 -4.54
C LYS A 150 -6.45 3.15 -4.29
N ALA A 151 -6.11 2.45 -3.23
CA ALA A 151 -6.77 1.22 -2.81
C ALA A 151 -7.13 1.31 -1.31
N SER A 152 -8.19 0.63 -0.91
CA SER A 152 -8.53 0.47 0.50
C SER A 152 -9.12 -0.90 0.78
N LYS A 153 -8.83 -1.45 1.95
CA LYS A 153 -9.46 -2.67 2.45
C LYS A 153 -9.86 -2.48 3.91
N THR A 154 -10.97 -3.08 4.31
CA THR A 154 -11.46 -3.06 5.69
C THR A 154 -11.59 -4.48 6.20
N LEU A 155 -11.13 -4.69 7.43
CA LEU A 155 -11.41 -5.87 8.25
C LEU A 155 -12.30 -5.41 9.42
N ASN A 156 -13.43 -6.09 9.59
CA ASN A 156 -14.20 -6.00 10.83
C ASN A 156 -13.79 -7.18 11.71
N THR A 157 -13.41 -6.91 12.95
CA THR A 157 -12.88 -7.89 13.90
C THR A 157 -13.27 -7.49 15.32
N SER A 158 -12.75 -8.19 16.32
CA SER A 158 -12.91 -7.89 17.73
C SER A 158 -11.56 -8.05 18.45
N PHE A 159 -11.43 -7.31 19.55
CA PHE A 159 -10.36 -7.50 20.52
C PHE A 159 -11.08 -7.72 21.86
N PRO A 160 -11.35 -8.98 22.25
CA PRO A 160 -12.23 -9.30 23.36
C PRO A 160 -11.69 -8.77 24.70
N CYS A 161 -12.62 -8.48 25.61
CA CYS A 161 -12.33 -8.15 26.99
C CYS A 161 -12.33 -9.43 27.85
N ALA A 162 -11.83 -9.35 29.08
CA ALA A 162 -12.22 -10.32 30.11
C ALA A 162 -13.74 -10.27 30.28
N GLU A 163 -14.38 -11.43 30.36
CA GLU A 163 -15.73 -11.58 30.90
C GLU A 163 -15.65 -12.37 32.20
#